data_AF-A0A9E5UZH9-F1
#
_entry.id   AF-A0A9E5UZH9-F1
#
_cell.length_a   1.000
_cell.length_b   1.000
_cell.length_c   1.000
_cell.angle_alpha   90.00
_cell.angle_beta   90.00
_cell.angle_gamma   90.00
#
_symmetry.space_group_name_H-M   'P 1'
#
loop_
_entity.id
_entity.type
_entity.pdbx_description
1 polymer ?
#
loop_
_entity_poly.entity_id
_entity_poly.type
_entity_poly.pdbx_seq_one_letter_code
_entity_poly.pdbx_strand_id
1 'polypeptide(L)'
;QPIWMKWGQEALTSSISPFEFFLPLNLINKAIEQSWIPAEFGYPIPLGIGSDCPHVVIRSQDRLDYRRSLGQWQTKWQQLQDVKSNPSTNVFISGDRNLRQLQTALKTALGLKLTQMPQTTKQGEIALLVATGTPVALWVRCQSNDVDWENCIDQQVLNCCIETLPQQILSLRRATAELEDEAERELSQELGHHLSFLWENPDHVPPEIVYSSAPL
;
A
#
# COMPACT_ATOMS: atom_id res chain seq x y z
N GLN A 1 -7.09 6.05 30.27
CA GLN A 1 -8.05 5.23 29.49
C GLN A 1 -7.27 4.09 28.86
N PRO A 2 -7.75 2.83 28.87
CA PRO A 2 -6.93 1.69 28.45
C PRO A 2 -6.75 1.64 26.93
N ILE A 3 -5.54 1.25 26.50
CA ILE A 3 -5.02 1.23 25.12
C ILE A 3 -5.81 0.31 24.17
N TRP A 4 -6.61 -0.61 24.71
CA TRP A 4 -7.36 -1.61 23.94
C TRP A 4 -8.63 -1.06 23.26
N MET A 5 -9.10 0.15 23.60
CA MET A 5 -10.30 0.75 22.98
C MET A 5 -10.03 1.47 21.65
N LYS A 6 -8.77 1.64 21.21
CA LYS A 6 -8.45 2.24 19.90
C LYS A 6 -8.46 1.26 18.73
N TRP A 7 -8.51 -0.04 19.00
CA TRP A 7 -8.44 -1.10 17.98
C TRP A 7 -9.79 -1.31 17.25
N GLY A 8 -10.84 -0.58 17.65
CA GLY A 8 -12.23 -0.87 17.26
C GLY A 8 -12.81 -0.07 16.09
N GLN A 9 -12.04 0.76 15.39
CA GLN A 9 -12.51 1.44 14.16
C GLN A 9 -11.76 1.04 12.89
N GLU A 10 -10.74 0.19 12.99
CA GLU A 10 -10.02 -0.37 11.84
C GLU A 10 -10.57 -1.75 11.40
N ALA A 11 -11.65 -2.20 12.03
CA ALA A 11 -12.40 -3.38 11.60
C ALA A 11 -13.21 -3.03 10.35
N LEU A 12 -12.53 -3.16 9.20
CA LEU A 12 -13.15 -3.50 7.92
C LEU A 12 -14.21 -4.58 8.17
N THR A 13 -15.29 -4.56 7.40
CA THR A 13 -16.53 -5.33 7.57
C THR A 13 -16.40 -6.86 7.41
N SER A 14 -15.24 -7.45 7.73
CA SER A 14 -15.04 -8.87 8.01
C SER A 14 -14.14 -9.01 9.25
N SER A 15 -14.43 -9.94 10.15
CA SER A 15 -13.75 -10.17 11.44
C SER A 15 -12.27 -10.60 11.36
N ILE A 16 -11.57 -10.30 10.27
CA ILE A 16 -10.24 -10.81 9.95
C ILE A 16 -9.29 -9.61 9.76
N SER A 17 -8.27 -9.51 10.62
CA SER A 17 -7.21 -8.50 10.52
C SER A 17 -6.40 -8.66 9.23
N PRO A 18 -5.97 -7.57 8.58
CA PRO A 18 -5.16 -7.65 7.37
C PRO A 18 -3.79 -8.30 7.62
N PHE A 19 -3.23 -8.93 6.58
CA PHE A 19 -1.83 -9.36 6.58
C PHE A 19 -0.92 -8.18 6.22
N GLU A 20 0.04 -7.87 7.09
CA GLU A 20 0.96 -6.75 6.88
C GLU A 20 2.34 -7.24 6.46
N PHE A 21 2.79 -6.79 5.30
CA PHE A 21 4.14 -7.06 4.80
C PHE A 21 5.00 -5.80 4.90
N PHE A 22 6.08 -5.89 5.66
CA PHE A 22 7.13 -4.87 5.70
C PHE A 22 8.19 -5.22 4.66
N LEU A 23 8.14 -4.55 3.52
CA LEU A 23 9.02 -4.82 2.39
C LEU A 23 10.17 -3.82 2.30
N PRO A 24 11.41 -4.26 2.05
CA PRO A 24 12.50 -3.36 1.70
C PRO A 24 12.26 -2.74 0.31
N LEU A 25 12.89 -1.58 0.05
CA LEU A 25 12.76 -0.84 -1.21
C LEU A 25 12.88 -1.73 -2.46
N ASN A 26 13.81 -2.68 -2.49
CA ASN A 26 14.05 -3.54 -3.65
C ASN A 26 12.93 -4.57 -3.92
N LEU A 27 12.03 -4.80 -2.96
CA LEU A 27 10.90 -5.72 -3.09
C LEU A 27 9.55 -5.01 -3.17
N ILE A 28 9.48 -3.71 -2.90
CA ILE A 28 8.21 -2.98 -2.78
C ILE A 28 7.36 -2.98 -4.07
N ASN A 29 8.02 -3.08 -5.23
CA ASN A 29 7.34 -3.14 -6.52
C ASN A 29 6.85 -4.55 -6.88
N LYS A 30 7.13 -5.58 -6.08
CA LYS A 30 6.62 -6.94 -6.34
C LYS A 30 5.13 -7.03 -6.02
N ALA A 31 4.39 -7.79 -6.82
CA ALA A 31 2.97 -8.07 -6.62
C ALA A 31 2.77 -9.19 -5.58
N ILE A 32 3.27 -8.97 -4.36
CA ILE A 32 3.20 -9.97 -3.29
C ILE A 32 1.74 -10.31 -2.93
N GLU A 33 0.84 -9.35 -3.05
CA GLU A 33 -0.61 -9.47 -2.85
C GLU A 33 -1.33 -10.19 -3.99
N GLN A 34 -0.58 -10.76 -4.93
CA GLN A 34 -1.08 -11.63 -5.98
C GLN A 34 -0.34 -12.97 -5.99
N SER A 35 0.51 -13.21 -4.98
CA SER A 35 1.22 -14.49 -4.87
C SER A 35 0.26 -15.61 -4.52
N TRP A 36 0.44 -16.76 -5.15
CA TRP A 36 -0.40 -17.93 -4.93
C TRP A 36 -0.07 -18.62 -3.61
N ILE A 37 -1.08 -18.90 -2.80
CA ILE A 37 -0.99 -19.79 -1.65
C ILE A 37 -1.23 -21.21 -2.17
N PRO A 38 -0.27 -22.14 -2.06
CA PRO A 38 -0.47 -23.53 -2.45
C PRO A 38 -1.62 -24.14 -1.65
N ALA A 39 -2.56 -24.79 -2.34
CA ALA A 39 -3.61 -25.57 -1.71
C ALA A 39 -3.20 -27.05 -1.66
N GLU A 40 -3.44 -27.72 -0.53
CA GLU A 40 -3.20 -29.17 -0.40
C GLU A 40 -4.14 -29.97 -1.33
N PHE A 41 -5.36 -29.45 -1.52
CA PHE A 41 -6.36 -29.95 -2.46
C PHE A 41 -7.06 -28.76 -3.13
N GLY A 42 -7.33 -28.86 -4.44
CA GLY A 42 -8.00 -27.81 -5.22
C GLY A 42 -7.04 -26.87 -5.95
N TYR A 43 -7.55 -25.70 -6.35
CA TYR A 43 -6.77 -24.68 -7.04
C TYR A 43 -6.09 -23.74 -6.02
N PRO A 44 -4.87 -23.25 -6.30
CA PRO A 44 -4.23 -22.22 -5.48
C PRO A 44 -5.14 -20.98 -5.36
N ILE A 45 -5.05 -20.28 -4.23
CA ILE A 45 -5.77 -19.02 -4.01
C ILE A 45 -4.80 -17.84 -3.97
N PRO A 46 -5.16 -16.66 -4.50
CA PRO A 46 -4.29 -15.50 -4.43
C PRO A 46 -4.27 -14.92 -3.02
N LEU A 47 -3.07 -14.68 -2.49
CA LEU A 47 -2.86 -14.03 -1.19
C LEU A 47 -3.47 -12.63 -1.20
N GLY A 48 -4.35 -12.30 -0.25
CA GLY A 48 -4.89 -10.95 -0.11
C GLY A 48 -6.12 -10.63 -0.96
N ILE A 49 -6.50 -11.52 -1.88
CA ILE A 49 -7.64 -11.32 -2.79
C ILE A 49 -8.69 -12.43 -2.62
N GLY A 50 -8.27 -13.67 -2.32
CA GLY A 50 -9.19 -14.81 -2.16
C GLY A 50 -10.33 -14.57 -1.16
N SER A 51 -11.45 -15.30 -1.32
CA SER A 51 -12.66 -15.17 -0.51
C SER A 51 -12.40 -15.25 0.99
N ASP A 52 -11.49 -16.14 1.38
CA ASP A 52 -11.14 -16.44 2.78
C ASP A 52 -9.76 -15.91 3.18
N CYS A 53 -9.15 -15.06 2.34
CA CYS A 53 -7.83 -14.48 2.62
C CYS A 53 -7.95 -13.04 3.15
N PRO A 54 -7.31 -12.70 4.28
CA PRO A 54 -7.24 -11.32 4.75
C PRO A 54 -6.53 -10.42 3.74
N HIS A 55 -7.00 -9.18 3.61
CA HIS A 55 -6.37 -8.17 2.76
C HIS A 55 -4.89 -7.99 3.08
N VAL A 56 -4.05 -7.87 2.04
CA VAL A 56 -2.62 -7.57 2.18
C VAL A 56 -2.39 -6.06 2.21
N VAL A 57 -1.70 -5.60 3.25
CA VAL A 57 -1.23 -4.23 3.40
C VAL A 57 0.29 -4.21 3.26
N ILE A 58 0.79 -3.40 2.32
CA ILE A 58 2.23 -3.21 2.12
C ILE A 58 2.70 -1.99 2.92
N ARG A 59 3.80 -2.19 3.65
CA ARG A 59 4.52 -1.18 4.42
C ARG A 59 5.99 -1.18 4.01
N SER A 60 6.66 -0.05 4.10
CA SER A 60 8.10 0.05 3.89
C SER A 60 8.84 -0.44 5.13
N GLN A 61 9.73 -1.42 4.96
CA GLN A 61 10.66 -1.82 6.01
C GLN A 61 11.67 -0.71 6.32
N ASP A 62 12.12 0.02 5.29
CA ASP A 62 13.15 1.06 5.41
C ASP A 62 12.74 2.23 6.35
N ARG A 63 11.43 2.42 6.59
CA ARG A 63 10.97 3.41 7.58
C ARG A 63 11.39 3.06 9.02
N LEU A 64 11.55 1.77 9.33
CA LEU A 64 11.90 1.29 10.67
C LEU A 64 13.32 1.73 11.05
N ASP A 65 14.20 1.82 10.06
CA ASP A 65 15.57 2.33 10.23
C ASP A 65 15.62 3.86 10.33
N TYR A 66 14.59 4.55 9.84
CA TYR A 66 14.50 6.01 9.73
C TYR A 66 13.82 6.68 10.94
N ARG A 67 14.30 6.38 12.16
CA ARG A 67 13.76 6.95 13.42
C ARG A 67 13.71 8.48 13.46
N ARG A 68 14.61 9.17 12.73
CA ARG A 68 14.64 10.65 12.67
C ARG A 68 13.35 11.25 12.13
N SER A 69 12.63 10.51 11.28
CA SER A 69 11.38 10.97 10.68
C SER A 69 10.14 10.47 11.43
N LEU A 70 10.27 9.72 12.53
CA LEU A 70 9.12 9.11 13.22
C LEU A 70 8.07 10.16 13.64
N GLY A 71 8.50 11.30 14.19
CA GLY A 71 7.58 12.38 14.54
C GLY A 71 6.86 12.98 13.33
N GLN A 72 7.53 13.04 12.17
CA GLN A 72 6.92 13.48 10.91
C GLN A 72 5.88 12.48 10.42
N TRP A 73 6.20 11.18 10.45
CA TRP A 73 5.26 10.11 10.14
C TRP A 73 4.02 10.15 11.03
N GLN A 74 4.19 10.28 12.35
CA GLN A 74 3.08 10.38 13.30
C GLN A 74 2.21 11.61 13.04
N THR A 75 2.84 12.76 12.78
CA THR A 75 2.11 13.99 12.46
C THR A 75 1.27 13.82 11.20
N LYS A 76 1.87 13.30 10.11
CA LYS A 76 1.16 13.12 8.85
C LYS A 76 0.12 12.01 8.89
N TRP A 77 0.39 10.94 9.62
CA TRP A 77 -0.60 9.91 9.87
C TRP A 77 -1.82 10.49 10.59
N GLN A 78 -1.60 11.28 11.65
CA GLN A 78 -2.71 11.96 12.33
C GLN A 78 -3.46 12.90 11.38
N GLN A 79 -2.74 13.68 10.56
CA GLN A 79 -3.38 14.53 9.54
C GLN A 79 -4.22 13.72 8.55
N LEU A 80 -3.75 12.55 8.12
CA LEU A 80 -4.52 11.64 7.26
C LEU A 80 -5.79 11.14 7.98
N GLN A 81 -5.70 10.81 9.27
CA GLN A 81 -6.85 10.42 10.08
C GLN A 81 -7.86 11.57 10.25
N ASP A 82 -7.38 12.80 10.38
CA ASP A 82 -8.23 13.99 10.52
C ASP A 82 -9.03 14.29 9.23
N VAL A 83 -8.51 13.87 8.07
CA VAL A 83 -9.15 14.03 6.75
C VAL A 83 -9.76 12.73 6.21
N LYS A 84 -9.95 11.72 7.05
CA LYS A 84 -10.34 10.37 6.60
C LYS A 84 -11.67 10.30 5.83
N SER A 85 -12.58 11.23 6.10
CA SER A 85 -13.87 11.34 5.41
C SER A 85 -13.84 12.27 4.18
N ASN A 86 -12.67 12.84 3.85
CA ASN A 86 -12.51 13.63 2.63
C ASN A 86 -12.33 12.72 1.41
N PRO A 87 -12.71 13.19 0.20
CA PRO A 87 -12.40 12.51 -1.05
C PRO A 87 -10.90 12.24 -1.19
N SER A 88 -10.54 11.01 -1.54
CA SER A 88 -9.14 10.60 -1.66
C SER A 88 -8.40 11.40 -2.73
N THR A 89 -9.08 11.79 -3.81
CA THR A 89 -8.54 12.68 -4.85
C THR A 89 -7.94 13.99 -4.31
N ASN A 90 -8.45 14.53 -3.19
CA ASN A 90 -7.95 15.78 -2.60
C ASN A 90 -6.68 15.59 -1.77
N VAL A 91 -6.33 14.35 -1.42
CA VAL A 91 -5.22 14.00 -0.52
C VAL A 91 -3.96 13.62 -1.30
N PHE A 92 -4.15 13.09 -2.51
CA PHE A 92 -3.09 12.61 -3.36
C PHE A 92 -2.54 13.71 -4.27
N ILE A 93 -1.22 13.74 -4.42
CA ILE A 93 -0.56 14.50 -5.49
C ILE A 93 -0.07 13.55 -6.58
N SER A 94 -0.01 14.02 -7.82
CA SER A 94 0.69 13.31 -8.90
C SER A 94 2.21 13.45 -8.73
N GLY A 95 2.93 12.37 -9.05
CA GLY A 95 4.39 12.35 -9.07
C GLY A 95 5.01 12.64 -10.44
N ASP A 96 4.29 13.31 -11.34
CA ASP A 96 4.70 13.81 -12.65
C ASP A 96 5.79 14.91 -12.61
N ARG A 97 6.64 14.91 -11.59
CA ARG A 97 7.60 15.97 -11.25
C ARG A 97 9.00 15.42 -11.20
N ASN A 98 10.00 16.28 -11.40
CA ASN A 98 11.36 15.88 -11.06
C ASN A 98 11.50 15.62 -9.55
N LEU A 99 12.44 14.76 -9.16
CA LEU A 99 12.61 14.29 -7.79
C LEU A 99 12.77 15.42 -6.75
N ARG A 100 13.40 16.55 -7.11
CA ARG A 100 13.57 17.69 -6.19
C ARG A 100 12.25 18.41 -5.91
N GLN A 101 11.46 18.62 -6.96
CA GLN A 101 10.11 19.20 -6.83
C GLN A 101 9.18 18.25 -6.08
N LEU A 102 9.25 16.95 -6.40
CA LEU A 102 8.49 15.91 -5.73
C LEU A 102 8.81 15.88 -4.24
N GLN A 103 10.09 15.86 -3.87
CA GLN A 103 10.52 15.91 -2.47
C GLN A 103 9.95 17.12 -1.72
N THR A 104 9.88 18.28 -2.37
CA THR A 104 9.33 19.50 -1.76
C THR A 104 7.83 19.38 -1.55
N ALA A 105 7.09 18.92 -2.56
CA ALA A 105 5.64 18.71 -2.48
C ALA A 105 5.29 17.64 -1.43
N LEU A 106 6.06 16.56 -1.37
CA LEU A 106 5.91 15.49 -0.39
C LEU A 106 6.18 15.95 1.04
N LYS A 107 6.73 17.13 1.34
CA LYS A 107 6.85 17.58 2.74
C LYS A 107 5.49 17.80 3.41
N THR A 108 4.48 18.16 2.64
CA THR A 108 3.11 18.45 3.12
C THR A 108 2.07 17.48 2.59
N ALA A 109 2.34 16.80 1.47
CA ALA A 109 1.41 15.82 0.92
C ALA A 109 1.22 14.61 1.85
N LEU A 110 0.02 14.05 1.80
CA LEU A 110 -0.39 12.88 2.57
C LEU A 110 -0.50 11.62 1.69
N GLY A 111 -0.79 11.81 0.39
CA GLY A 111 -0.82 10.74 -0.61
C GLY A 111 0.03 11.05 -1.83
N LEU A 112 0.62 10.01 -2.44
CA LEU A 112 1.28 10.08 -3.75
C LEU A 112 0.62 9.08 -4.70
N LYS A 113 0.31 9.52 -5.93
CA LYS A 113 -0.05 8.61 -7.02
C LYS A 113 0.97 8.69 -8.15
N LEU A 114 1.28 7.54 -8.73
CA LEU A 114 2.16 7.39 -9.88
C LEU A 114 1.49 6.50 -10.93
N THR A 115 1.50 6.92 -12.18
CA THR A 115 0.99 6.11 -13.30
C THR A 115 2.03 5.11 -13.83
N GLN A 116 3.20 5.07 -13.22
CA GLN A 116 4.32 4.21 -13.59
C GLN A 116 5.03 3.67 -12.35
N MET A 117 5.82 2.62 -12.56
CA MET A 117 6.58 1.99 -11.51
C MET A 117 7.67 2.95 -10.99
N PRO A 118 7.70 3.24 -9.68
CA PRO A 118 8.68 4.15 -9.09
C PRO A 118 10.08 3.54 -9.05
N GLN A 119 11.07 4.41 -9.03
CA GLN A 119 12.45 4.05 -8.74
C GLN A 119 12.60 3.68 -7.27
N THR A 120 13.20 2.52 -7.02
CA THR A 120 13.45 1.97 -5.67
C THR A 120 14.88 2.23 -5.19
N THR A 121 15.59 3.15 -5.84
CA THR A 121 16.91 3.57 -5.39
C THR A 121 16.80 4.48 -4.16
N LYS A 122 17.91 4.71 -3.44
CA LYS A 122 17.95 5.62 -2.27
C LYS A 122 17.61 7.08 -2.58
N GLN A 123 17.45 7.44 -3.85
CA GLN A 123 17.07 8.78 -4.30
C GLN A 123 15.78 8.79 -5.12
N GLY A 124 15.16 7.62 -5.33
CA GLY A 124 13.93 7.47 -6.10
C GLY A 124 12.68 7.88 -5.32
N GLU A 125 11.53 7.80 -5.97
CA GLU A 125 10.24 8.26 -5.46
C GLU A 125 9.87 7.58 -4.13
N ILE A 126 10.09 6.26 -4.00
CA ILE A 126 9.79 5.55 -2.75
C ILE A 126 10.70 6.01 -1.61
N ALA A 127 11.99 6.24 -1.86
CA ALA A 127 12.90 6.76 -0.84
C ALA A 127 12.46 8.17 -0.39
N LEU A 128 11.91 8.98 -1.29
CA LEU A 128 11.34 10.28 -0.94
C LEU A 128 10.08 10.15 -0.07
N LEU A 129 9.20 9.18 -0.34
CA LEU A 129 8.05 8.88 0.53
C LEU A 129 8.51 8.59 1.95
N VAL A 130 9.52 7.70 2.09
CA VAL A 130 10.07 7.31 3.39
C VAL A 130 10.72 8.50 4.10
N ALA A 131 11.52 9.27 3.38
CA ALA A 131 12.24 10.42 3.95
C ALA A 131 11.30 11.54 4.40
N THR A 132 10.15 11.71 3.74
CA THR A 132 9.16 12.77 4.03
C THR A 132 7.99 12.31 4.90
N GLY A 133 7.98 11.04 5.29
CA GLY A 133 6.93 10.44 6.10
C GLY A 133 5.55 10.46 5.46
N THR A 134 5.47 10.32 4.13
CA THR A 134 4.19 10.35 3.40
C THR A 134 3.46 9.02 3.58
N PRO A 135 2.26 9.00 4.22
CA PRO A 135 1.64 7.78 4.71
C PRO A 135 1.03 6.87 3.64
N VAL A 136 0.66 7.41 2.48
CA VAL A 136 -0.05 6.64 1.46
C VAL A 136 0.57 6.82 0.10
N ALA A 137 0.70 5.72 -0.65
CA ALA A 137 1.08 5.80 -2.05
C ALA A 137 0.40 4.73 -2.90
N LEU A 138 0.12 5.09 -4.15
CA LEU A 138 -0.40 4.23 -5.20
C LEU A 138 0.53 4.32 -6.41
N TRP A 139 0.78 3.17 -7.05
CA TRP A 139 1.48 3.18 -8.33
C TRP A 139 1.10 1.99 -9.21
N VAL A 140 1.27 2.17 -10.52
CA VAL A 140 1.04 1.11 -11.52
C VAL A 140 2.37 0.41 -11.80
N ARG A 141 2.37 -0.93 -11.78
CA ARG A 141 3.56 -1.74 -12.09
C ARG A 141 3.82 -1.89 -13.60
N CYS A 142 2.77 -1.80 -14.42
CA CYS A 142 2.84 -1.88 -15.87
C CYS A 142 3.54 -0.65 -16.49
N GLN A 143 4.16 -0.84 -17.65
CA GLN A 143 4.75 0.22 -18.48
C GLN A 143 3.98 0.50 -19.77
N SER A 144 2.79 -0.10 -19.96
CA SER A 144 1.97 0.15 -21.15
C SER A 144 1.42 1.58 -21.12
N ASN A 145 1.53 2.27 -22.26
CA ASN A 145 0.94 3.59 -22.51
C ASN A 145 -0.42 3.50 -23.22
N ASP A 146 -0.94 2.29 -23.46
CA ASP A 146 -2.21 2.08 -24.17
C ASP A 146 -3.43 2.35 -23.27
N VAL A 147 -3.20 2.48 -21.96
CA VAL A 147 -4.23 2.72 -20.95
C VAL A 147 -3.99 4.07 -20.29
N ASP A 148 -5.05 4.86 -20.15
CA ASP A 148 -5.04 6.09 -19.36
C ASP A 148 -5.09 5.76 -17.86
N TRP A 149 -3.93 5.37 -17.32
CA TRP A 149 -3.79 4.97 -15.92
C TRP A 149 -4.15 6.08 -14.95
N GLU A 150 -3.95 7.34 -15.32
CA GLU A 150 -4.32 8.49 -14.49
C GLU A 150 -5.83 8.49 -14.25
N ASN A 151 -6.61 8.42 -15.34
CA ASN A 151 -8.07 8.35 -15.26
C ASN A 151 -8.54 7.06 -14.59
N CYS A 152 -7.89 5.92 -14.84
CA CYS A 152 -8.24 4.66 -14.16
C CYS A 152 -8.06 4.77 -12.64
N ILE A 153 -6.94 5.30 -12.15
CA ILE A 153 -6.70 5.51 -10.71
C ILE A 153 -7.76 6.44 -10.13
N ASP A 154 -8.03 7.58 -10.78
CA ASP A 154 -8.96 8.57 -10.26
C ASP A 154 -10.39 8.03 -10.16
N GLN A 155 -10.87 7.35 -11.20
CA GLN A 155 -12.26 6.88 -11.28
C GLN A 155 -12.51 5.59 -10.50
N GLN A 156 -11.55 4.65 -10.52
CA GLN A 156 -11.75 3.32 -9.95
C GLN A 156 -11.23 3.18 -8.52
N VAL A 157 -10.29 4.04 -8.09
CA VAL A 157 -9.62 3.93 -6.78
C VAL A 157 -9.85 5.16 -5.92
N LEU A 158 -9.57 6.36 -6.44
CA LEU A 158 -9.61 7.58 -5.62
C LEU A 158 -11.00 8.22 -5.52
N ASN A 159 -12.00 7.70 -6.26
CA ASN A 159 -13.40 8.09 -6.15
C ASN A 159 -14.10 7.50 -4.91
N CYS A 160 -13.44 7.63 -3.76
CA CYS A 160 -13.93 7.21 -2.44
C CYS A 160 -13.31 8.09 -1.35
N CYS A 161 -13.76 7.94 -0.11
CA CYS A 161 -13.12 8.59 1.04
C CYS A 161 -11.86 7.83 1.47
N ILE A 162 -10.91 8.52 2.12
CA ILE A 162 -9.65 7.93 2.58
C ILE A 162 -9.88 6.72 3.50
N GLU A 163 -10.87 6.79 4.40
CA GLU A 163 -11.18 5.67 5.31
C GLU A 163 -11.66 4.41 4.58
N THR A 164 -12.23 4.56 3.38
CA THR A 164 -12.70 3.45 2.54
C THR A 164 -11.69 3.00 1.49
N LEU A 165 -10.59 3.71 1.32
CA LEU A 165 -9.61 3.45 0.25
C LEU A 165 -9.01 2.03 0.29
N PRO A 166 -8.58 1.48 1.44
CA PRO A 166 -8.11 0.10 1.49
C PRO A 166 -9.16 -0.91 1.01
N GLN A 167 -10.43 -0.70 1.39
CA GLN A 167 -11.53 -1.57 0.96
C GLN A 167 -11.82 -1.42 -0.54
N GLN A 168 -11.73 -0.20 -1.09
CA GLN A 168 -11.91 0.05 -2.51
C GLN A 168 -10.87 -0.71 -3.34
N ILE A 169 -9.61 -0.73 -2.88
CA ILE A 169 -8.51 -1.44 -3.53
C ILE A 169 -8.71 -2.96 -3.47
N LEU A 170 -9.14 -3.48 -2.31
CA LEU A 170 -9.49 -4.90 -2.18
C LEU A 170 -10.63 -5.28 -3.12
N SER A 171 -11.70 -4.46 -3.18
CA SER A 171 -12.85 -4.68 -4.06
C SER A 171 -12.45 -4.65 -5.53
N LEU A 172 -11.60 -3.71 -5.95
CA LEU A 172 -11.07 -3.65 -7.32
C LEU A 172 -10.33 -4.94 -7.67
N ARG A 173 -9.44 -5.40 -6.80
CA ARG A 173 -8.66 -6.63 -7.04
C ARG A 173 -9.55 -7.87 -7.12
N ARG A 174 -10.57 -7.98 -6.28
CA ARG A 174 -11.53 -9.09 -6.29
C ARG A 174 -12.45 -9.10 -7.51
N ALA A 175 -12.67 -7.94 -8.12
CA ALA A 175 -13.47 -7.82 -9.33
C ALA A 175 -12.66 -8.08 -10.62
N THR A 176 -11.33 -8.01 -10.53
CA THR A 176 -10.41 -8.30 -11.63
C THR A 176 -10.24 -9.80 -11.81
N ALA A 177 -10.27 -10.25 -13.07
CA ALA A 177 -10.21 -11.67 -13.41
C ALA A 177 -8.86 -12.28 -13.00
N GLU A 178 -8.85 -13.46 -12.39
CA GLU A 178 -7.60 -14.11 -11.98
C GLU A 178 -6.78 -14.56 -13.21
N LEU A 179 -5.50 -14.19 -13.24
CA LEU A 179 -4.53 -14.63 -14.25
C LEU A 179 -3.38 -15.38 -13.54
N GLU A 180 -3.15 -16.63 -13.93
CA GLU A 180 -2.08 -17.46 -13.36
C GLU A 180 -0.70 -17.10 -13.94
N ASP A 181 -0.66 -16.74 -15.22
CA ASP A 181 0.57 -16.45 -15.95
C ASP A 181 1.00 -14.98 -15.82
N GLU A 182 2.28 -14.76 -15.51
CA GLU A 182 2.83 -13.42 -15.35
C GLU A 182 2.83 -12.64 -16.66
N ALA A 183 3.09 -13.28 -17.80
CA ALA A 183 3.10 -12.61 -19.10
C ALA A 183 1.68 -12.20 -19.53
N GLU A 184 0.66 -13.01 -19.24
CA GLU A 184 -0.75 -12.59 -19.41
C GLU A 184 -1.06 -11.37 -18.55
N ARG A 185 -0.58 -11.35 -17.30
CA ARG A 185 -0.77 -10.22 -16.41
C ARG A 185 -0.06 -8.97 -16.90
N GLU A 186 1.17 -9.07 -17.37
CA GLU A 186 1.92 -7.95 -17.95
C GLU A 186 1.18 -7.29 -19.13
N LEU A 187 0.44 -8.07 -19.92
CA LEU A 187 -0.37 -7.62 -21.05
C LEU A 187 -1.77 -7.13 -20.65
N SER A 188 -2.23 -7.41 -19.44
CA SER A 188 -3.56 -7.00 -18.97
C SER A 188 -3.71 -5.48 -18.96
N GLN A 189 -4.89 -5.00 -19.35
CA GLN A 189 -5.28 -3.60 -19.24
C GLN A 189 -6.10 -3.29 -17.96
N GLU A 190 -6.38 -4.29 -17.13
CA GLU A 190 -7.11 -4.13 -15.88
C GLU A 190 -6.22 -3.55 -14.76
N LEU A 191 -6.70 -2.49 -14.10
CA LEU A 191 -5.95 -1.83 -13.03
C LEU A 191 -5.71 -2.74 -11.82
N GLY A 192 -6.62 -3.65 -11.50
CA GLY A 192 -6.49 -4.57 -10.37
C GLY A 192 -5.24 -5.46 -10.44
N HIS A 193 -4.79 -5.79 -11.65
CA HIS A 193 -3.55 -6.54 -11.89
C HIS A 193 -2.28 -5.76 -11.62
N HIS A 194 -2.33 -4.44 -11.76
CA HIS A 194 -1.11 -3.61 -11.79
C HIS A 194 -0.97 -2.68 -10.61
N LEU A 195 -2.05 -2.42 -9.87
CA LEU A 195 -2.08 -1.45 -8.79
C LEU A 195 -1.33 -1.94 -7.54
N SER A 196 -0.28 -1.20 -7.21
CA SER A 196 0.40 -1.28 -5.92
C SER A 196 -0.21 -0.28 -4.94
N PHE A 197 -0.25 -0.66 -3.67
CA PHE A 197 -0.77 0.17 -2.60
C PHE A 197 0.10 0.07 -1.35
N LEU A 198 0.64 1.21 -0.94
CA LEU A 198 1.37 1.37 0.32
C LEU A 198 0.51 2.18 1.27
N TRP A 199 0.33 1.64 2.49
CA TRP A 199 -0.50 2.23 3.52
C TRP A 199 0.21 2.15 4.87
N GLU A 200 0.73 3.28 5.34
CA GLU A 200 1.61 3.34 6.48
C GLU A 200 0.91 3.83 7.73
N ASN A 201 1.03 3.07 8.81
CA ASN A 201 0.67 3.47 10.16
C ASN A 201 1.97 3.42 10.99
N PRO A 202 2.49 4.56 11.47
CA PRO A 202 3.75 4.61 12.20
C PRO A 202 3.74 3.80 13.51
N ASP A 203 2.55 3.56 14.08
CA ASP A 203 2.41 2.79 15.32
C ASP A 203 2.50 1.27 15.08
N HIS A 204 2.41 0.81 13.83
CA HIS A 204 2.57 -0.60 13.49
C HIS A 204 4.05 -0.89 13.25
N VAL A 205 4.59 -1.87 13.97
CA VAL A 205 5.96 -2.37 13.79
C VAL A 205 5.94 -3.90 13.85
N PRO A 206 6.90 -4.60 13.20
CA PRO A 206 7.01 -6.04 13.34
C PRO A 206 7.15 -6.44 14.82
N PRO A 207 6.54 -7.56 15.25
CA PRO A 207 6.65 -8.01 16.64
C PRO A 207 8.10 -8.33 17.00
N GLU A 208 8.51 -7.98 18.23
CA GLU A 208 9.80 -8.39 18.76
C GLU A 208 9.82 -9.92 18.98
N ILE A 209 10.70 -10.63 18.29
CA ILE A 209 10.89 -12.06 18.51
C ILE A 209 11.79 -12.23 19.74
N VAL A 210 11.20 -12.59 20.87
CA VAL A 210 11.95 -12.97 22.07
C VAL A 210 12.29 -14.45 21.97
N TYR A 211 13.55 -14.76 21.65
CA TYR A 211 14.06 -16.13 21.74
C TYR A 211 14.18 -16.50 23.22
N SER A 212 13.28 -17.34 23.72
CA SER A 212 13.50 -18.02 24.99
C SER A 212 14.49 -19.15 24.73
N SER A 213 15.72 -19.03 25.24
CA SER A 213 16.61 -20.18 25.30
C SER A 213 15.98 -21.19 26.25
N ALA A 214 15.59 -22.35 25.72
CA ALA A 214 15.19 -23.49 26.56
C ALA A 214 16.33 -23.79 27.55
N PRO A 215 16.03 -23.99 28.84
CA PRO A 215 17.06 -24.42 29.78
C PRO A 215 17.62 -25.77 29.33
N LEU A 216 18.96 -25.84 29.21
CA LEU A 216 19.73 -27.05 28.95
C LEU A 216 19.53 -28.10 30.05
#